data_AF-A0A959SUH7-F1
#
_entry.id   AF-A0A959SUH7-F1
#
_cell.length_a   1.000
_cell.length_b   1.000
_cell.length_c   1.000
_cell.angle_alpha   90.00
_cell.angle_beta   90.00
_cell.angle_gamma   90.00
#
_symmetry.space_group_name_H-M   'P 1'
#
loop_
_entity.id
_entity.type
_entity.pdbx_description
1 polymer ?
#
loop_
_entity_poly.entity_id
_entity_poly.type
_entity_poly.pdbx_seq_one_letter_code
_entity_poly.pdbx_strand_id
1 'polypeptide(L)' 'VGLPMAIGAKLLLNGQIADRGVLLPLKPALYNPILDELATLGIAFTELELEL' A
#
# COMPACT_ATOMS: atom_id res chain seq x y z
N VAL A 1 1.06 11.36 4.09
CA VAL A 1 0.29 10.76 5.21
C VAL A 1 -1.17 10.45 4.86
N GLY A 2 -1.95 11.37 4.25
CA GLY A 2 -3.36 11.11 3.94
C GLY A 2 -3.62 10.13 2.79
N LEU A 3 -2.78 10.12 1.74
CA LEU A 3 -2.98 9.29 0.55
C LEU A 3 -2.98 7.77 0.84
N PRO A 4 -1.99 7.21 1.56
CA PRO A 4 -2.04 5.78 1.91
C PRO A 4 -3.30 5.39 2.68
N MET A 5 -3.79 6.29 3.55
CA MET A 5 -5.04 6.08 4.29
C MET A 5 -6.27 6.06 3.38
N ALA A 6 -6.38 7.03 2.46
CA ALA A 6 -7.49 7.11 1.52
C ALA A 6 -7.51 5.89 0.57
N ILE A 7 -6.34 5.46 0.10
CA ILE A 7 -6.19 4.26 -0.72
C ILE A 7 -6.63 3.02 0.07
N GLY A 8 -6.14 2.85 1.30
CA GLY A 8 -6.58 1.74 2.16
C GLY A 8 -8.10 1.70 2.38
N ALA A 9 -8.73 2.86 2.61
CA ALA A 9 -10.19 2.97 2.73
C ALA A 9 -10.91 2.59 1.42
N LYS A 10 -10.43 3.06 0.27
CA LYS A 10 -10.95 2.70 -1.06
C LYS A 10 -10.85 1.20 -1.31
N LEU A 11 -9.69 0.59 -1.04
CA LEU A 11 -9.47 -0.85 -1.20
C LEU A 11 -10.42 -1.68 -0.33
N LEU A 12 -10.66 -1.24 0.92
CA LEU A 12 -11.62 -1.86 1.82
C LEU A 12 -13.05 -1.78 1.26
N LEU A 13 -13.48 -0.58 0.85
CA LEU A 13 -14.83 -0.34 0.34
C LEU A 13 -15.10 -1.08 -0.98
N ASN A 14 -14.08 -1.26 -1.82
CA ASN A 14 -14.16 -2.02 -3.06
C ASN A 14 -14.03 -3.55 -2.87
N GLY A 15 -13.94 -4.04 -1.62
CA GLY A 15 -13.84 -5.47 -1.32
C GLY A 15 -12.50 -6.10 -1.67
N GLN A 16 -11.45 -5.30 -1.91
CA GLN A 16 -10.10 -5.79 -2.22
C GLN A 16 -9.32 -6.21 -0.96
N ILE A 17 -9.84 -5.89 0.24
CA ILE A 17 -9.33 -6.35 1.53
C ILE A 17 -10.30 -7.39 2.11
N ALA A 18 -9.94 -8.67 1.99
CA ALA A 18 -10.73 -9.79 2.49
C ALA A 18 -10.51 -10.08 3.98
N ASP A 19 -9.31 -9.77 4.49
CA ASP A 19 -8.95 -9.98 5.90
C ASP A 19 -9.90 -9.21 6.84
N ARG A 20 -10.10 -9.76 8.04
CA ARG A 20 -10.98 -9.23 9.08
C ARG A 20 -10.23 -9.06 10.40
N GLY A 21 -10.71 -8.14 11.24
CA GLY A 21 -10.09 -7.79 12.52
C GLY A 21 -9.34 -6.46 12.46
N VAL A 22 -8.44 -6.23 13.43
CA VAL A 22 -7.58 -5.05 13.47
C VAL A 22 -6.33 -5.35 12.65
N LEU A 23 -6.16 -4.64 11.53
CA LEU A 23 -5.13 -4.94 10.55
C LEU A 23 -4.06 -3.84 10.51
N LEU A 24 -2.81 -4.25 10.34
CA LEU A 24 -1.69 -3.41 9.92
C LEU A 24 -1.24 -3.83 8.52
N PRO A 25 -0.74 -2.89 7.68
CA PRO A 25 -0.29 -3.17 6.31
C PRO A 25 1.10 -3.85 6.29
N LEU A 26 1.23 -4.97 6.99
CA LEU A 26 2.46 -5.78 7.06
C LEU A 26 2.44 -6.95 6.08
N LYS A 27 1.27 -7.30 5.56
CA LYS A 27 1.11 -8.37 4.56
C LYS A 27 1.25 -7.78 3.16
N PRO A 28 1.96 -8.44 2.22
CA PRO A 28 2.06 -8.00 0.83
C PRO A 28 0.70 -7.76 0.16
N ALA A 29 -0.30 -8.59 0.48
CA ALA A 29 -1.67 -8.47 -0.03
C ALA A 29 -2.38 -7.16 0.35
N LEU A 30 -1.91 -6.46 1.39
CA LEU A 30 -2.41 -5.15 1.81
C LEU A 30 -1.43 -4.02 1.46
N TYR A 31 -0.14 -4.25 1.62
CA TYR A 31 0.90 -3.25 1.41
C TYR A 31 1.14 -2.93 -0.07
N ASN A 32 1.27 -3.95 -0.92
CA ASN A 32 1.60 -3.75 -2.34
C ASN A 32 0.53 -2.94 -3.09
N PRO A 33 -0.79 -3.22 -2.96
CA PRO A 33 -1.80 -2.42 -3.64
C PRO A 33 -1.76 -0.93 -3.28
N ILE A 34 -1.36 -0.62 -2.05
CA ILE A 34 -1.21 0.76 -1.60
C ILE A 34 0.01 1.41 -2.27
N LEU A 35 1.15 0.72 -2.32
CA LEU A 35 2.35 1.21 -3.00
C LEU A 35 2.15 1.36 -4.51
N ASP A 36 1.50 0.39 -5.14
CA ASP A 36 1.22 0.39 -6.58
C ASP A 36 0.37 1.61 -6.95
N GLU A 37 -0.69 1.90 -6.19
CA GLU A 37 -1.52 3.08 -6.43
C GLU A 37 -0.76 4.38 -6.15
N LEU A 38 0.08 4.43 -5.10
CA LEU A 38 0.93 5.60 -4.84
C LEU A 38 1.92 5.86 -5.99
N ALA A 39 2.47 4.81 -6.61
CA ALA A 39 3.36 4.94 -7.75
C ALA A 39 2.66 5.62 -8.95
N THR A 40 1.37 5.33 -9.18
CA THR A 40 0.58 6.02 -10.21
C THR A 40 0.39 7.52 -9.95
N LEU A 41 0.54 7.95 -8.69
CA LEU A 41 0.48 9.34 -8.27
C LEU A 41 1.87 10.01 -8.22
N GLY A 42 2.91 9.32 -8.72
CA GLY A 42 4.29 9.80 -8.72
C GLY A 42 4.99 9.65 -7.36
N ILE A 43 4.46 8.84 -6.44
CA ILE A 43 5.05 8.57 -5.14
C ILE A 43 5.57 7.12 -5.14
N ALA A 44 6.86 6.95 -5.34
CA ALA A 44 7.51 5.65 -5.35
C ALA A 44 8.84 5.69 -4.60
N PHE A 45 9.28 4.53 -4.11
CA PHE A 45 10.61 4.37 -3.55
C PHE A 45 11.62 4.10 -4.66
N THR A 46 12.81 4.65 -4.50
CA THR A 46 13.98 4.30 -5.32
C THR A 46 14.91 3.47 -4.45
N GLU A 47 15.06 2.20 -4.80
CA GLU A 47 16.00 1.32 -4.14
C GLU A 47 17.40 1.50 -4.73
N LEU A 48 18.40 1.49 -3.86
CA LEU A 48 19.81 1.57 -4.23
C LEU A 48 20.57 0.53 -3.43
N GLU A 49 21.24 -0.38 -4.12
CA GLU A 49 22.16 -1.35 -3.53
C GLU A 49 23.58 -0.93 -3.88
N LEU A 50 24.45 -0.78 -2.86
CA LEU A 50 25.85 -0.43 -3.03
C LEU A 50 26.68 -1.68 -2.76
N GLU A 51 27.36 -2.18 -3.78
CA GLU A 51 28.40 -3.19 -3.60
C GLU A 51 29.64 -2.52 -2.97
N LEU A 52 30.04 -3.00 -1.78
CA LEU A 52 31.23 -2.54 -1.03
C LEU A 52 32.49 -3.30 -1.45
#